data_AF-A0A520EX91-F1
#
_entry.id   AF-A0A520EX91-F1
#
_cell.length_a   1.000
_cell.length_b   1.000
_cell.length_c   1.000
_cell.angle_alpha   90.00
_cell.angle_beta   90.00
_cell.angle_gamma   90.00
#
_symmetry.space_group_name_H-M   'P 1'
#
loop_
_entity.id
_entity.type
_entity.pdbx_description
1 polymer ?
#
loop_
_entity_poly.entity_id
_entity_poly.type
_entity_poly.pdbx_seq_one_letter_code
_entity_poly.pdbx_strand_id
1 'polypeptide(L)' 'ALALSSNLHPAGFDELMPKTLATATVDRLMHHAHLCQTSGKSIRMSQALAGTGVDPLT' A
#
# COMPACT_ATOMS: atom_id res chain seq x y z
N ALA A 1 -4.87 -2.29 17.84
CA ALA A 1 -5.05 -2.76 16.45
C ALA A 1 -4.09 -1.99 15.56
N LEU A 2 -3.42 -2.67 14.63
CA LEU A 2 -2.51 -2.06 13.65
C LEU A 2 -3.21 -2.06 12.30
N ALA A 3 -3.22 -0.92 11.60
CA ALA A 3 -3.68 -0.80 10.23
C ALA A 3 -2.49 -0.43 9.35
N LEU A 4 -2.30 -1.17 8.25
CA LEU A 4 -1.21 -0.98 7.30
C LEU A 4 -1.80 -0.81 5.90
N SER A 5 -1.36 0.21 5.18
CA SER A 5 -1.60 0.35 3.74
C SER A 5 -0.30 0.07 2.99
N SER A 6 -0.37 -0.78 1.98
CA SER A 6 0.76 -1.10 1.12
C SER A 6 0.30 -1.14 -0.34
N ASN A 7 1.16 -0.71 -1.25
CA ASN A 7 0.98 -0.89 -2.69
C ASN A 7 1.47 -2.25 -3.20
N LEU A 8 2.18 -3.02 -2.36
CA LEU A 8 2.56 -4.41 -2.62
C LEU A 8 1.63 -5.38 -1.91
N HIS A 9 1.36 -6.52 -2.56
CA HIS A 9 0.72 -7.66 -1.91
C HIS A 9 1.67 -8.22 -0.83
N PRO A 10 1.18 -8.74 0.32
CA PRO A 10 2.05 -9.26 1.38
C PRO A 10 3.03 -10.36 0.94
N ALA A 11 2.70 -11.07 -0.13
CA ALA A 11 3.61 -12.03 -0.75
C ALA A 11 4.92 -11.42 -1.26
N GLY A 12 4.97 -10.10 -1.49
CA GLY A 12 6.18 -9.36 -1.90
C GLY A 12 6.78 -8.49 -0.79
N PHE A 13 6.34 -8.64 0.47
CA PHE A 13 6.91 -7.87 1.59
C PHE A 13 8.36 -8.25 1.90
N ASP A 14 8.79 -9.44 1.45
CA ASP A 14 10.17 -9.89 1.55
C ASP A 14 11.13 -9.15 0.62
N GLU A 15 10.63 -8.39 -0.35
CA GLU A 15 11.43 -7.45 -1.16
C GLU A 15 11.75 -6.16 -0.40
N LEU A 16 10.86 -5.75 0.51
CA LEU A 16 11.03 -4.53 1.32
C LEU A 16 11.94 -4.74 2.53
N MET A 17 12.15 -5.99 2.95
CA MET A 17 12.86 -6.34 4.17
C MET A 17 14.11 -7.19 3.89
N PRO A 18 15.15 -7.10 4.73
CA PRO A 18 16.26 -8.05 4.68
C PRO A 18 15.75 -9.49 4.80
N LYS A 19 16.22 -10.39 3.91
CA LYS A 19 15.72 -11.77 3.81
C LYS A 19 15.80 -12.58 5.11
N THR A 20 16.71 -12.21 6.02
CA THR A 20 16.86 -12.85 7.34
C THR A 20 15.71 -12.55 8.31
N LEU A 21 14.95 -11.48 8.09
CA LEU A 21 13.85 -11.04 8.95
C LEU A 21 12.49 -11.16 8.27
N ALA A 22 12.45 -11.06 6.94
CA ALA A 22 11.24 -10.99 6.12
C ALA A 22 10.18 -12.04 6.47
N THR A 23 10.57 -13.32 6.55
CA THR A 23 9.58 -14.39 6.79
C THR A 23 8.95 -14.30 8.18
N ALA A 24 9.77 -14.06 9.21
CA ALA A 24 9.28 -14.00 10.59
C ALA A 24 8.43 -12.75 10.87
N THR A 25 8.69 -11.64 10.15
CA THR A 25 7.88 -10.43 10.26
C THR A 25 6.57 -10.57 9.49
N VAL A 26 6.58 -11.09 8.26
CA VAL A 26 5.37 -11.34 7.47
C VAL A 26 4.45 -12.34 8.17
N ASP A 27 5.00 -13.39 8.77
CA ASP A 27 4.23 -14.36 9.55
C ASP A 27 3.45 -13.69 10.69
N ARG A 28 4.16 -12.94 11.56
CA ARG A 28 3.52 -12.21 12.67
C ARG A 28 2.49 -11.19 12.20
N LEU A 29 2.76 -10.50 11.09
CA LEU A 29 1.85 -9.51 10.53
C LEU A 29 0.58 -10.18 10.00
N MET A 30 0.71 -11.30 9.30
CA MET A 30 -0.39 -11.95 8.59
C MET A 30 -1.20 -12.93 9.43
N HIS A 31 -0.65 -13.45 10.53
CA HIS A 31 -1.28 -14.51 11.32
C HIS A 31 -2.70 -14.18 11.81
N HIS A 32 -2.97 -12.91 12.09
CA HIS A 32 -4.29 -12.42 12.47
C HIS A 32 -4.76 -11.25 11.58
N ALA A 33 -4.15 -11.07 10.40
CA ALA A 33 -4.51 -9.97 9.53
C ALA A 33 -5.83 -10.25 8.79
N HIS A 34 -6.62 -9.19 8.66
CA HIS A 34 -7.66 -9.13 7.64
C HIS A 34 -7.11 -8.39 6.44
N LEU A 35 -6.95 -9.11 5.33
CA LEU A 35 -6.41 -8.54 4.09
C LEU A 35 -7.52 -7.90 3.26
N CYS A 36 -7.42 -6.59 3.05
CA CYS A 36 -8.27 -5.85 2.13
C CYS A 36 -7.47 -5.45 0.90
N GLN A 37 -7.69 -6.13 -0.23
CA GLN A 37 -7.07 -5.74 -1.49
C GLN A 37 -7.92 -4.66 -2.17
N THR A 38 -7.35 -3.47 -2.34
CA THR A 38 -8.00 -2.37 -3.05
C THR A 38 -7.52 -2.32 -4.50
N SER A 39 -8.44 -2.07 -5.43
CA SER A 39 -8.15 -1.88 -6.85
C SER A 39 -8.88 -0.65 -7.38
N GLY A 40 -8.53 -0.21 -8.59
CA GLY A 40 -9.16 0.92 -9.26
C GLY A 40 -8.18 2.01 -9.66
N LYS A 41 -8.73 3.09 -10.23
CA LYS A 41 -7.95 4.25 -10.68
C LYS A 41 -7.58 5.17 -9.52
N SER A 42 -6.51 5.94 -9.69
CA SER A 42 -6.10 6.95 -8.72
C SER A 42 -7.16 8.04 -8.59
N ILE A 43 -7.73 8.17 -7.39
CA ILE A 43 -8.69 9.24 -7.08
C ILE A 43 -8.04 10.62 -7.27
N ARG A 44 -6.75 10.76 -6.87
CA ARG A 44 -5.99 12.00 -7.08
C ARG A 44 -5.92 12.38 -8.56
N MET A 45 -5.70 11.40 -9.44
CA MET A 45 -5.68 11.64 -10.89
C MET A 45 -7.06 12.06 -11.40
N SER A 46 -8.13 11.38 -10.99
CA SER A 46 -9.49 11.75 -11.39
C SER A 46 -9.87 13.17 -10.94
N GLN A 47 -9.50 13.56 -9.72
CA GLN A 47 -9.72 14.90 -9.19
C GLN A 47 -8.91 15.96 -9.95
N ALA A 48 -7.63 15.67 -10.23
CA ALA A 48 -6.77 16.57 -10.99
C ALA A 48 -7.30 16.82 -12.41
N LEU A 49 -7.78 15.77 -13.09
CA LEU A 49 -8.43 15.90 -14.41
C LEU A 49 -9.74 16.71 -14.36
N ALA A 50 -10.42 16.71 -13.22
CA ALA A 50 -11.59 17.56 -12.97
C ALA A 50 -11.22 18.99 -12.51
N GLY A 51 -9.94 19.34 -12.51
CA GLY A 51 -9.45 20.66 -12.08
C GLY A 51 -9.46 20.87 -10.57
N THR A 52 -9.65 19.83 -9.77
CA THR A 52 -9.66 19.91 -8.30
C THR A 52 -8.27 19.63 -7.73
N GLY A 53 -7.77 20.55 -6.91
CA GLY A 53 -6.49 20.38 -6.21
C GLY A 53 -5.25 20.47 -7.10
N VAL A 54 -5.33 21.19 -8.22
CA VAL A 54 -4.21 21.48 -9.12
C VAL A 54 -3.80 22.94 -8.98
N ASP A 55 -2.50 23.17 -8.79
CA ASP A 55 -1.90 24.51 -8.84
C ASP A 55 -1.21 24.70 -10.19
N PRO A 56 -1.39 25.85 -10.87
CA PRO A 56 -0.67 26.15 -12.09
C PRO A 56 0.83 26.28 -11.80
N LEU A 57 1.65 25.68 -12.65
CA LEU A 57 3.10 25.91 -12.60
C LEU A 57 3.40 27.28 -13.21
N THR A 58 3.58 28.30 -12.36
CA THR A 58 4.00 29.66 -12.75
C THR A 58 5.51 29.77 -12.83
#